data_AF-A0A8H6RM76-F1
#
_entry.id   AF-A0A8H6RM76-F1
#
_cell.length_a   1.000
_cell.length_b   1.000
_cell.length_c   1.000
_cell.angle_alpha   90.00
_cell.angle_beta   90.00
_cell.angle_gamma   90.00
#
_symmetry.space_group_name_H-M   'P 1'
#
loop_
_entity.id
_entity.type
_entity.pdbx_description
1 polymer ?
#
loop_
_entity_poly.entity_id
_entity_poly.type
_entity_poly.pdbx_seq_one_letter_code
_entity_poly.pdbx_strand_id
1 'polypeptide(L)'
;MKSSIIAVSVLSAVAAASALPEAHRPAGYGGAGEWKGNKGYGKGEKGFPIPFTSTYRIKATPDQVVDANNTATGGLPGCIGYYDFGINSELDTICYYIKLEGFRGEYQSPADTATHVHEAAKGKAGPPRLAFPNPKPVAGKNYRVSAGCLTGPFETGVVNNATGMDTGAGFKVKQIEDKPEGFFADVHSSLAVPGAVRGQLY
;
A
#
# COMPACT_ATOMS: atom_id res chain seq x y z
N MET A 1 27.65 66.26 -19.72
CA MET A 1 27.94 65.47 -18.51
C MET A 1 27.44 64.05 -18.74
N LYS A 2 28.33 63.04 -18.60
CA LYS A 2 28.08 61.58 -18.46
C LYS A 2 27.52 60.89 -19.72
N SER A 3 28.26 59.99 -20.42
CA SER A 3 28.66 58.61 -20.04
C SER A 3 27.43 57.76 -19.71
N SER A 4 27.21 56.52 -20.15
CA SER A 4 27.91 55.55 -20.98
C SER A 4 26.90 54.43 -21.30
N ILE A 5 27.12 53.77 -22.44
CA ILE A 5 26.93 52.33 -22.74
C ILE A 5 26.19 51.49 -21.68
N ILE A 6 25.06 50.89 -22.05
CA ILE A 6 24.59 49.63 -21.43
C ILE A 6 24.56 48.58 -22.53
N ALA A 7 25.54 47.68 -22.46
CA ALA A 7 25.62 46.47 -23.25
C ALA A 7 24.54 45.49 -22.79
N VAL A 8 23.77 44.97 -23.74
CA VAL A 8 22.81 43.88 -23.52
C VAL A 8 23.61 42.58 -23.38
N SER A 9 23.86 42.17 -22.14
CA SER A 9 24.44 40.87 -21.81
C SER A 9 23.34 39.80 -21.88
N VAL A 10 23.33 39.07 -22.98
CA VAL A 10 22.53 37.84 -23.14
C VAL A 10 23.20 36.75 -22.31
N LEU A 11 22.75 36.53 -21.08
CA LEU A 11 23.21 35.44 -20.24
C LEU A 11 22.39 34.19 -20.59
N SER A 12 22.86 33.42 -21.58
CA SER A 12 22.34 32.10 -21.86
C SER A 12 22.71 31.17 -20.70
N ALA A 13 21.72 30.79 -19.90
CA ALA A 13 21.89 29.82 -18.82
C ALA A 13 22.29 28.46 -19.41
N VAL A 14 23.51 28.03 -19.11
CA VAL A 14 23.96 26.66 -19.35
C VAL A 14 23.23 25.78 -18.33
N ALA A 15 22.24 25.03 -18.79
CA ALA A 15 21.61 23.99 -17.98
C ALA A 15 22.65 22.87 -17.74
N ALA A 16 23.27 22.88 -16.56
CA ALA A 16 23.99 21.72 -16.07
C ALA A 16 22.96 20.62 -15.82
N ALA A 17 22.88 19.65 -16.73
CA ALA A 17 22.18 18.40 -16.49
C ALA A 17 22.96 17.62 -15.42
N SER A 18 22.64 17.84 -14.15
CA SER A 18 22.99 16.88 -13.11
C SER A 18 22.20 15.61 -13.41
N ALA A 19 22.92 14.53 -13.69
CA ALA A 19 22.33 13.20 -13.77
C ALA A 19 21.58 12.94 -12.45
N LEU A 20 20.26 12.92 -12.51
CA LEU A 20 19.43 12.42 -11.43
C LEU A 20 19.87 10.97 -11.18
N PRO A 21 20.03 10.53 -9.92
CA PRO A 21 20.25 9.11 -9.65
C PRO A 21 19.11 8.33 -10.28
N GLU A 22 19.47 7.31 -11.06
CA GLU A 22 18.58 6.37 -11.71
C GLU A 22 17.47 5.99 -10.71
N ALA A 23 16.23 6.36 -11.01
CA ALA A 23 15.08 5.92 -10.23
C ALA A 23 15.17 4.40 -10.12
N HIS A 24 15.25 3.90 -8.87
CA HIS A 24 15.27 2.47 -8.61
C HIS A 24 14.01 1.89 -9.24
N ARG A 25 14.19 1.18 -10.36
CA ARG A 25 13.09 0.59 -11.10
C ARG A 25 12.50 -0.47 -10.16
N PRO A 26 11.22 -0.38 -9.77
CA PRO A 26 10.62 -1.48 -9.03
C PRO A 26 10.79 -2.75 -9.87
N ALA A 27 11.27 -3.81 -9.23
CA ALA A 27 11.42 -5.11 -9.85
C ALA A 27 10.10 -5.45 -10.56
N GLY A 28 10.20 -5.67 -11.87
CA GLY A 28 9.07 -5.63 -12.77
C GLY A 28 7.93 -6.56 -12.34
N TYR A 29 6.71 -6.05 -12.47
CA TYR A 29 5.51 -6.87 -12.64
C TYR A 29 5.64 -7.64 -13.97
N GLY A 30 6.35 -8.76 -13.93
CA GLY A 30 6.46 -9.74 -15.01
C GLY A 30 5.52 -10.90 -14.74
N GLY A 31 4.68 -11.22 -15.73
CA GLY A 31 3.81 -12.38 -15.70
C GLY A 31 4.59 -13.68 -15.46
N ALA A 32 3.93 -14.63 -14.79
CA ALA A 32 4.30 -16.04 -14.64
C ALA A 32 5.81 -16.35 -14.86
N GLY A 33 6.67 -15.71 -14.07
CA GLY A 33 8.11 -15.87 -14.11
C GLY A 33 8.57 -16.60 -12.86
N GLU A 34 9.31 -17.68 -13.07
CA GLU A 34 9.89 -18.59 -12.07
C GLU A 34 10.60 -17.83 -10.93
N TRP A 35 9.99 -17.86 -9.74
CA TRP A 35 10.58 -17.38 -8.48
C TRP A 35 11.85 -18.20 -8.18
N LYS A 36 13.02 -17.56 -8.23
CA LYS A 36 14.28 -18.17 -7.75
C LYS A 36 14.80 -17.39 -6.55
N GLY A 37 14.42 -17.85 -5.36
CA GLY A 37 14.95 -17.35 -4.09
C GLY A 37 14.29 -18.02 -2.88
N ASN A 38 14.97 -19.04 -2.35
CA ASN A 38 14.73 -19.80 -1.11
C ASN A 38 13.46 -20.67 -1.01
N LYS A 39 13.67 -22.01 -1.13
CA LYS A 39 12.74 -23.13 -0.88
C LYS A 39 11.28 -22.76 -1.05
N GLY A 40 10.82 -22.76 -2.30
CA GLY A 40 9.52 -22.22 -2.65
C GLY A 40 8.37 -23.02 -2.06
N TYR A 41 7.26 -22.31 -1.92
CA TYR A 41 5.96 -22.86 -1.58
C TYR A 41 5.05 -22.78 -2.82
N GLY A 42 5.62 -22.92 -4.02
CA GLY A 42 4.90 -22.94 -5.28
C GLY A 42 4.11 -24.24 -5.49
N LYS A 43 3.17 -24.22 -6.44
CA LYS A 43 2.40 -25.41 -6.82
C LYS A 43 3.37 -26.53 -7.25
N GLY A 44 3.39 -27.62 -6.47
CA GLY A 44 4.29 -28.77 -6.70
C GLY A 44 5.51 -28.81 -5.77
N GLU A 45 5.71 -27.80 -4.93
CA GLU A 45 6.76 -27.77 -3.91
C GLU A 45 6.27 -28.33 -2.57
N LYS A 46 7.21 -28.82 -1.74
CA LYS A 46 6.90 -29.28 -0.38
C LYS A 46 6.39 -28.11 0.45
N GLY A 47 5.16 -28.23 0.96
CA GLY A 47 4.50 -27.19 1.75
C GLY A 47 3.46 -26.36 0.99
N PHE A 48 3.16 -26.70 -0.27
CA PHE A 48 1.99 -26.16 -0.99
C PHE A 48 0.74 -27.03 -0.77
N PRO A 49 -0.46 -26.44 -0.50
CA PRO A 49 -0.68 -25.02 -0.27
C PRO A 49 0.01 -24.55 1.02
N ILE A 50 0.53 -23.32 1.00
CA ILE A 50 1.18 -22.71 2.18
C ILE A 50 0.23 -22.81 3.37
N PRO A 51 0.62 -23.45 4.49
CA PRO A 51 -0.22 -23.47 5.68
C PRO A 51 -0.27 -22.06 6.26
N PHE A 52 -1.45 -21.61 6.66
CA PHE A 52 -1.59 -20.34 7.37
C PHE A 52 -1.47 -20.58 8.87
N THR A 53 -0.61 -19.80 9.53
CA THR A 53 -0.52 -19.70 10.99
C THR A 53 -1.73 -18.97 11.57
N SER A 54 -2.33 -18.05 10.80
CA SER A 54 -3.57 -17.37 11.16
C SER A 54 -4.35 -16.88 9.93
N THR A 55 -5.64 -16.61 10.11
CA THR A 55 -6.49 -16.02 9.08
C THR A 55 -7.36 -14.92 9.65
N TYR A 56 -7.56 -13.84 8.89
CA TYR A 56 -8.36 -12.70 9.28
C TYR A 56 -9.42 -12.40 8.22
N ARG A 57 -10.62 -12.02 8.67
CA ARG A 57 -11.68 -11.52 7.79
C ARG A 57 -12.15 -10.16 8.30
N ILE A 58 -11.88 -9.14 7.51
CA ILE A 58 -12.17 -7.76 7.85
C ILE A 58 -13.27 -7.25 6.93
N LYS A 59 -14.30 -6.64 7.54
CA LYS A 59 -15.29 -5.84 6.82
C LYS A 59 -14.98 -4.36 7.08
N ALA A 60 -14.48 -3.69 6.05
CA ALA A 60 -14.18 -2.26 6.07
C ALA A 60 -15.38 -1.46 5.57
N THR A 61 -15.72 -0.39 6.28
CA THR A 61 -16.87 0.45 5.97
C THR A 61 -16.51 1.94 6.02
N PRO A 62 -17.29 2.81 5.37
CA PRO A 62 -16.99 4.25 5.30
C PRO A 62 -17.03 4.94 6.66
N ASP A 63 -17.89 4.51 7.57
CA ASP A 63 -18.10 5.13 8.89
C ASP A 63 -16.90 5.00 9.85
N GLN A 64 -15.92 4.17 9.51
CA GLN A 64 -14.72 3.97 10.33
C GLN A 64 -13.53 4.85 9.91
N VAL A 65 -13.65 5.59 8.80
CA VAL A 65 -12.54 6.36 8.23
C VAL A 65 -12.25 7.62 9.05
N VAL A 66 -10.97 7.82 9.34
CA VAL A 66 -10.41 8.99 10.02
C VAL A 66 -9.29 9.60 9.18
N ASP A 67 -9.05 10.90 9.32
CA ASP A 67 -7.90 11.57 8.73
C ASP A 67 -6.61 11.38 9.56
N ALA A 68 -5.50 11.95 9.07
CA ALA A 68 -4.21 11.92 9.73
C ALA A 68 -4.21 12.56 11.14
N ASN A 69 -5.18 13.43 11.44
CA ASN A 69 -5.35 14.05 12.76
C ASN A 69 -6.28 13.23 13.67
N ASN A 70 -6.72 12.05 13.25
CA ASN A 70 -7.71 11.20 13.91
C ASN A 70 -9.12 11.81 13.97
N THR A 71 -9.44 12.73 13.07
CA THR A 71 -10.80 13.28 12.93
C THR A 71 -11.61 12.33 12.06
N ALA A 72 -12.80 11.93 12.52
CA ALA A 72 -13.71 11.14 11.71
C ALA A 72 -14.18 11.96 10.50
N THR A 73 -13.85 11.50 9.29
CA THR A 73 -14.26 12.15 8.04
C THR A 73 -15.41 11.43 7.36
N GLY A 74 -15.58 10.14 7.69
CA GLY A 74 -16.30 9.21 6.85
C GLY A 74 -15.51 8.89 5.57
N GLY A 75 -15.89 7.79 4.93
CA GLY A 75 -15.34 7.33 3.66
C GLY A 75 -16.32 7.54 2.50
N LEU A 76 -16.13 6.75 1.44
CA LEU A 76 -16.96 6.82 0.24
C LEU A 76 -18.33 6.16 0.48
N PRO A 77 -19.46 6.90 0.44
CA PRO A 77 -20.77 6.32 0.71
C PRO A 77 -21.11 5.17 -0.24
N GLY A 78 -21.67 4.09 0.32
CA GLY A 78 -22.02 2.87 -0.40
C GLY A 78 -20.85 1.94 -0.73
N CYS A 79 -19.61 2.32 -0.38
CA CYS A 79 -18.45 1.46 -0.56
C CYS A 79 -18.32 0.47 0.61
N ILE A 80 -18.00 -0.80 0.32
CA ILE A 80 -17.66 -1.81 1.33
C ILE A 80 -16.42 -2.55 0.86
N GLY A 81 -15.46 -2.74 1.76
CA GLY A 81 -14.29 -3.59 1.53
C GLY A 81 -14.37 -4.87 2.34
N TYR A 82 -14.06 -5.99 1.70
CA TYR A 82 -13.87 -7.28 2.34
C TYR A 82 -12.42 -7.69 2.14
N TYR A 83 -11.72 -7.94 3.24
CA TYR A 83 -10.31 -8.34 3.23
C TYR A 83 -10.21 -9.68 3.93
N ASP A 84 -9.90 -10.72 3.18
CA ASP A 84 -9.57 -12.04 3.70
C ASP A 84 -8.05 -12.20 3.63
N PHE A 85 -7.41 -12.32 4.79
CA PHE A 85 -5.97 -12.53 4.91
C PHE A 85 -5.68 -13.92 5.45
N GLY A 86 -4.64 -14.56 4.91
CA GLY A 86 -3.99 -15.73 5.47
C GLY A 86 -2.52 -15.41 5.71
N ILE A 87 -2.06 -15.49 6.95
CA ILE A 87 -0.68 -15.19 7.33
C ILE A 87 0.04 -16.50 7.57
N ASN A 88 1.31 -16.56 7.15
CA ASN A 88 2.29 -17.51 7.65
C ASN A 88 3.46 -16.71 8.23
N SER A 89 3.53 -16.61 9.56
CA SER A 89 4.54 -15.81 10.25
C SER A 89 5.93 -16.44 10.27
N GLU A 90 6.04 -17.75 10.09
CA GLU A 90 7.32 -18.44 9.93
C GLU A 90 8.00 -18.05 8.61
N LEU A 91 7.20 -17.80 7.58
CA LEU A 91 7.64 -17.40 6.24
C LEU A 91 7.56 -15.90 5.99
N ASP A 92 7.16 -15.12 7.00
CA ASP A 92 6.90 -13.69 6.88
C ASP A 92 6.03 -13.36 5.65
N THR A 93 4.97 -14.15 5.44
CA THR A 93 4.14 -14.12 4.23
C THR A 93 2.68 -13.85 4.58
N ILE A 94 2.04 -13.00 3.78
CA ILE A 94 0.60 -12.73 3.84
C ILE A 94 -0.04 -12.96 2.47
N CYS A 95 -0.95 -13.92 2.40
CA CYS A 95 -1.86 -14.10 1.28
C CYS A 95 -3.15 -13.33 1.52
N TYR A 96 -3.73 -12.78 0.46
CA TYR A 96 -4.89 -11.92 0.53
C TYR A 96 -5.89 -12.20 -0.59
N TYR A 97 -7.16 -12.02 -0.26
CA TYR A 97 -8.25 -11.80 -1.20
C TYR A 97 -9.01 -10.56 -0.76
N ILE A 98 -8.96 -9.51 -1.57
CA ILE A 98 -9.56 -8.21 -1.28
C ILE A 98 -10.64 -7.96 -2.31
N LYS A 99 -11.86 -7.72 -1.85
CA LYS A 99 -13.02 -7.39 -2.68
C LYS A 99 -13.60 -6.04 -2.27
N LEU A 100 -13.78 -5.16 -3.25
CA LEU A 100 -14.42 -3.86 -3.05
C LEU A 100 -15.74 -3.80 -3.82
N GLU A 101 -16.82 -3.46 -3.11
CA GLU A 101 -18.13 -3.17 -3.67
C GLU A 101 -18.39 -1.66 -3.56
N GLY A 102 -19.01 -1.05 -4.58
CA GLY A 102 -19.37 0.38 -4.54
C GLY A 102 -18.18 1.36 -4.62
N PHE A 103 -16.95 0.88 -4.87
CA PHE A 103 -15.78 1.73 -5.05
C PHE A 103 -15.92 2.59 -6.33
N ARG A 104 -15.64 3.89 -6.19
CA ARG A 104 -15.71 4.89 -7.26
C ARG A 104 -14.47 5.78 -7.23
N GLY A 105 -14.23 6.50 -8.33
CA GLY A 105 -13.03 7.32 -8.51
C GLY A 105 -11.80 6.49 -8.86
N GLU A 106 -10.66 7.15 -8.76
CA GLU A 106 -9.35 6.59 -9.04
C GLU A 106 -8.64 6.19 -7.75
N TYR A 107 -7.76 5.20 -7.82
CA TYR A 107 -6.87 4.89 -6.71
C TYR A 107 -5.89 6.03 -6.50
N GLN A 108 -5.83 6.58 -5.28
CA GLN A 108 -4.97 7.72 -4.95
C GLN A 108 -4.40 7.55 -3.55
N SER A 109 -3.08 7.60 -3.41
CA SER A 109 -2.38 7.40 -2.15
C SER A 109 -0.96 7.97 -2.23
N PRO A 110 -0.35 8.42 -1.12
CA PRO A 110 1.07 8.72 -1.04
C PRO A 110 1.97 7.47 -1.14
N ALA A 111 1.45 6.29 -0.81
CA ALA A 111 2.12 5.01 -0.94
C ALA A 111 2.09 4.48 -2.38
N ASP A 112 2.88 3.45 -2.68
CA ASP A 112 3.00 2.83 -4.02
C ASP A 112 1.66 2.35 -4.58
N THR A 113 0.76 1.90 -3.69
CA THR A 113 -0.63 1.59 -4.00
C THR A 113 -1.56 2.29 -3.03
N ALA A 114 -2.87 2.13 -3.22
CA ALA A 114 -3.90 2.76 -2.41
C ALA A 114 -4.63 1.76 -1.51
N THR A 115 -4.16 0.52 -1.39
CA THR A 115 -4.81 -0.53 -0.60
C THR A 115 -3.81 -1.06 0.42
N HIS A 116 -4.12 -0.97 1.71
CA HIS A 116 -3.10 -1.13 2.73
C HIS A 116 -3.55 -1.98 3.92
N VAL A 117 -2.55 -2.36 4.72
CA VAL A 117 -2.69 -2.56 6.17
C VAL A 117 -1.82 -1.53 6.87
N HIS A 118 -2.40 -0.84 7.84
CA HIS A 118 -1.76 0.15 8.69
C HIS A 118 -1.60 -0.37 10.12
N GLU A 119 -0.60 0.13 10.83
CA GLU A 119 -0.40 -0.11 12.26
C GLU A 119 -0.96 1.06 13.08
N ALA A 120 -2.15 0.88 13.65
CA ALA A 120 -2.70 1.77 14.67
C ALA A 120 -3.86 1.10 15.44
N ALA A 121 -4.07 1.59 16.67
CA ALA A 121 -5.27 1.25 17.43
C ALA A 121 -6.56 1.70 16.72
N LYS A 122 -7.69 1.10 17.13
CA LYS A 122 -9.02 1.43 16.60
C LYS A 122 -9.31 2.94 16.68
N GLY A 123 -9.75 3.49 15.55
CA GLY A 123 -10.09 4.91 15.42
C GLY A 123 -8.87 5.85 15.39
N LYS A 124 -7.65 5.31 15.26
CA LYS A 124 -6.42 6.10 15.12
C LYS A 124 -5.77 5.92 13.75
N ALA A 125 -5.21 6.99 13.21
CA ALA A 125 -4.33 6.95 12.05
C ALA A 125 -2.96 6.39 12.45
N GLY A 126 -2.27 5.77 11.50
CA GLY A 126 -0.92 5.25 11.67
C GLY A 126 -0.26 5.02 10.32
N PRO A 127 1.03 4.65 10.27
CA PRO A 127 1.73 4.42 9.01
C PRO A 127 1.23 3.13 8.32
N PRO A 128 1.23 3.09 6.97
CA PRO A 128 1.04 1.83 6.26
C PRO A 128 2.23 0.90 6.54
N ARG A 129 1.97 -0.39 6.68
CA ARG A 129 3.00 -1.43 6.84
C ARG A 129 3.03 -2.39 5.66
N LEU A 130 1.90 -2.54 4.97
CA LEU A 130 1.76 -3.35 3.77
C LEU A 130 1.04 -2.54 2.69
N ALA A 131 1.57 -2.57 1.47
CA ALA A 131 0.91 -2.02 0.29
C ALA A 131 0.54 -3.18 -0.66
N PHE A 132 -0.76 -3.37 -0.90
CA PHE A 132 -1.28 -4.42 -1.77
C PHE A 132 -1.57 -3.88 -3.17
N PRO A 133 -1.46 -4.69 -4.24
CA PRO A 133 -1.98 -4.33 -5.54
C PRO A 133 -3.45 -3.89 -5.44
N ASN A 134 -3.78 -2.75 -6.06
CA ASN A 134 -5.13 -2.23 -6.01
C ASN A 134 -6.13 -3.18 -6.70
N PRO A 135 -7.31 -3.43 -6.10
CA PRO A 135 -8.35 -4.24 -6.72
C PRO A 135 -8.72 -3.78 -8.14
N LYS A 136 -8.82 -4.71 -9.07
CA LYS A 136 -9.20 -4.42 -10.46
C LYS A 136 -10.67 -4.76 -10.71
N PRO A 137 -11.39 -4.01 -11.57
CA PRO A 137 -12.74 -4.37 -11.98
C PRO A 137 -12.81 -5.80 -12.51
N VAL A 138 -13.84 -6.54 -12.09
CA VAL A 138 -14.12 -7.87 -12.64
C VAL A 138 -15.15 -7.74 -13.75
N ALA A 139 -14.84 -8.28 -14.93
CA ALA A 139 -15.69 -8.15 -16.12
C ALA A 139 -17.13 -8.64 -15.84
N GLY A 140 -18.11 -7.79 -16.17
CA GLY A 140 -19.53 -8.10 -15.97
C GLY A 140 -19.99 -8.11 -14.50
N LYS A 141 -19.18 -7.61 -13.56
CA LYS A 141 -19.50 -7.55 -12.13
C LYS A 141 -19.34 -6.13 -11.59
N ASN A 142 -20.17 -5.78 -10.61
CA ASN A 142 -20.14 -4.48 -9.94
C ASN A 142 -19.22 -4.48 -8.70
N TYR A 143 -18.06 -5.13 -8.81
CA TYR A 143 -17.06 -5.16 -7.76
C TYR A 143 -15.65 -5.25 -8.34
N ARG A 144 -14.66 -4.91 -7.53
CA ARG A 144 -13.23 -5.00 -7.86
C ARG A 144 -12.57 -6.04 -6.96
N VAL A 145 -11.56 -6.75 -7.47
CA VAL A 145 -10.81 -7.78 -6.72
C VAL A 145 -9.31 -7.62 -6.87
N SER A 146 -8.58 -7.84 -5.78
CA SER A 146 -7.15 -8.11 -5.76
C SER A 146 -6.90 -9.41 -5.01
N ALA A 147 -6.02 -10.27 -5.50
CA ALA A 147 -5.67 -11.50 -4.81
C ALA A 147 -4.22 -11.89 -5.11
N GLY A 148 -3.54 -12.43 -4.11
CA GLY A 148 -2.13 -12.84 -4.22
C GLY A 148 -1.51 -13.11 -2.87
N CYS A 149 -0.19 -13.19 -2.82
CA CYS A 149 0.59 -13.24 -1.58
C CYS A 149 1.77 -12.26 -1.67
N LEU A 150 2.13 -11.68 -0.54
CA LEU A 150 3.33 -10.87 -0.35
C LEU A 150 4.22 -11.56 0.68
N THR A 151 5.52 -11.59 0.45
CA THR A 151 6.53 -12.11 1.38
C THR A 151 7.52 -10.99 1.67
N GLY A 152 7.89 -10.85 2.94
CA GLY A 152 8.84 -9.82 3.36
C GLY A 152 10.22 -9.96 2.69
N PRO A 153 11.06 -8.91 2.70
CA PRO A 153 10.81 -7.61 3.31
C PRO A 153 9.72 -6.81 2.60
N PHE A 154 8.95 -6.05 3.36
CA PHE A 154 7.83 -5.25 2.86
C PHE A 154 8.25 -3.79 2.66
N GLU A 155 7.64 -3.18 1.64
CA GLU A 155 7.80 -1.76 1.33
C GLU A 155 6.43 -1.16 1.04
N THR A 156 6.33 0.14 1.25
CA THR A 156 5.09 0.91 1.08
C THR A 156 5.27 2.13 0.17
N GLY A 157 6.51 2.55 -0.08
CA GLY A 157 6.85 3.78 -0.78
C GLY A 157 6.78 5.03 0.10
N VAL A 158 6.29 4.91 1.33
CA VAL A 158 6.19 6.04 2.28
C VAL A 158 7.40 6.03 3.19
N VAL A 159 8.20 7.10 3.14
CA VAL A 159 9.37 7.26 4.01
C VAL A 159 8.99 8.03 5.27
N ASN A 160 9.38 7.50 6.43
CA ASN A 160 9.28 8.21 7.69
C ASN A 160 10.40 9.27 7.77
N ASN A 161 10.02 10.55 7.79
CA ASN A 161 10.99 11.66 7.81
C ASN A 161 11.91 11.70 9.04
N ALA A 162 11.51 11.12 10.16
CA ALA A 162 12.33 11.10 11.38
C ALA A 162 13.42 10.01 11.32
N THR A 163 13.17 8.89 10.65
CA THR A 163 14.10 7.76 10.56
C THR A 163 14.78 7.62 9.20
N GLY A 164 14.22 8.24 8.15
CA GLY A 164 14.68 8.09 6.77
C GLY A 164 14.38 6.72 6.15
N MET A 165 13.57 5.87 6.80
CA MET A 165 13.25 4.51 6.35
C MET A 165 11.82 4.39 5.81
N ASP A 166 11.60 3.47 4.87
CA ASP A 166 10.25 3.10 4.42
C ASP A 166 9.39 2.61 5.60
N THR A 167 8.10 2.93 5.61
CA THR A 167 7.21 2.54 6.71
C THR A 167 6.92 1.04 6.78
N GLY A 168 7.15 0.27 5.71
CA GLY A 168 7.18 -1.20 5.72
C GLY A 168 8.51 -1.80 6.18
N ALA A 169 9.59 -1.01 6.23
CA ALA A 169 10.91 -1.53 6.56
C ALA A 169 10.95 -2.14 7.96
N GLY A 170 11.41 -3.39 8.04
CA GLY A 170 11.49 -4.15 9.29
C GLY A 170 10.15 -4.67 9.83
N PHE A 171 9.03 -4.35 9.19
CA PHE A 171 7.73 -4.91 9.54
C PHE A 171 7.73 -6.43 9.31
N LYS A 172 7.08 -7.16 10.22
CA LYS A 172 6.87 -8.61 10.15
C LYS A 172 5.39 -8.92 10.31
N VAL A 173 4.85 -9.82 9.48
CA VAL A 173 3.42 -10.20 9.58
C VAL A 173 3.09 -10.85 10.92
N LYS A 174 4.09 -11.41 11.63
CA LYS A 174 3.95 -11.86 13.02
C LYS A 174 3.43 -10.77 13.95
N GLN A 175 3.73 -9.50 13.69
CA GLN A 175 3.23 -8.39 14.50
C GLN A 175 1.70 -8.26 14.43
N ILE A 176 1.07 -8.63 13.29
CA ILE A 176 -0.39 -8.72 13.18
C ILE A 176 -0.92 -9.86 14.04
N GLU A 177 -0.24 -11.01 14.06
CA GLU A 177 -0.66 -12.15 14.90
C GLU A 177 -0.56 -11.85 16.39
N ASP A 178 0.52 -11.16 16.78
CA ASP A 178 0.78 -10.81 18.18
C ASP A 178 -0.21 -9.77 18.70
N LYS A 179 -0.75 -8.91 17.82
CA LYS A 179 -1.66 -7.83 18.21
C LYS A 179 -2.57 -7.38 17.05
N PRO A 180 -3.57 -8.19 16.65
CA PRO A 180 -4.38 -7.89 15.47
C PRO A 180 -5.17 -6.58 15.62
N GLU A 181 -5.65 -6.26 16.81
CA GLU A 181 -6.37 -5.02 17.10
C GLU A 181 -5.48 -3.77 17.02
N GLY A 182 -4.16 -3.93 16.86
CA GLY A 182 -3.21 -2.89 16.53
C GLY A 182 -3.12 -2.56 15.04
N PHE A 183 -3.90 -3.22 14.18
CA PHE A 183 -3.86 -3.05 12.73
C PHE A 183 -5.23 -2.82 12.11
N PHE A 184 -5.27 -2.09 11.00
CA PHE A 184 -6.47 -1.92 10.19
C PHE A 184 -6.16 -2.04 8.70
N ALA A 185 -7.16 -2.47 7.92
CA ALA A 185 -7.12 -2.49 6.48
C ALA A 185 -8.00 -1.38 5.90
N ASP A 186 -7.58 -0.80 4.79
CA ASP A 186 -8.29 0.26 4.11
C ASP A 186 -8.00 0.27 2.60
N VAL A 187 -8.69 1.18 1.92
CA VAL A 187 -8.37 1.54 0.54
C VAL A 187 -8.71 3.01 0.32
N HIS A 188 -7.88 3.72 -0.43
CA HIS A 188 -8.05 5.14 -0.73
C HIS A 188 -8.60 5.38 -2.15
N SER A 189 -9.39 6.45 -2.27
CA SER A 189 -9.98 6.90 -3.54
C SER A 189 -9.73 8.39 -3.71
N SER A 190 -9.63 8.86 -4.96
CA SER A 190 -9.59 10.28 -5.28
C SER A 190 -10.83 11.05 -4.81
N LEU A 191 -11.95 10.36 -4.54
CA LEU A 191 -13.18 10.94 -3.99
C LEU A 191 -13.23 10.89 -2.44
N ALA A 192 -12.29 10.18 -1.81
CA ALA A 192 -12.20 10.02 -0.37
C ALA A 192 -10.72 9.75 -0.01
N VAL A 193 -9.91 10.81 -0.07
CA VAL A 193 -8.45 10.73 0.10
C VAL A 193 -8.03 10.18 1.47
N PRO A 194 -8.69 10.50 2.60
CA PRO A 194 -8.39 9.85 3.88
C PRO A 194 -8.67 8.33 3.90
N GLY A 195 -9.48 7.83 2.96
CA GLY A 195 -9.88 6.43 2.84
C GLY A 195 -11.31 6.32 2.28
N ALA A 196 -11.52 5.43 1.32
CA ALA A 196 -12.86 5.07 0.86
C ALA A 196 -13.57 4.17 1.88
N VAL A 197 -12.84 3.25 2.52
CA VAL A 197 -13.33 2.39 3.62
C VAL A 197 -12.18 2.08 4.58
N ARG A 198 -12.51 1.77 5.83
CA ARG A 198 -11.58 1.29 6.85
C ARG A 198 -12.20 0.17 7.68
N GLY A 199 -11.40 -0.81 8.11
CA GLY A 199 -11.81 -1.86 9.04
C GLY A 199 -10.65 -2.33 9.92
N GLN A 200 -10.89 -2.42 11.23
CA GLN A 200 -9.89 -2.95 12.18
C GLN A 200 -9.75 -4.47 12.02
N LEU A 201 -8.56 -5.01 12.29
CA LEU A 201 -8.32 -6.44 12.46
C LEU A 201 -8.68 -6.87 13.90
N TYR A 202 -9.07 -8.14 14.07
CA TYR A 202 -9.39 -8.76 15.36
C TYR A 202 -9.07 -10.26 15.31
#